data_AF-A0A7S0GHX8-F1
#
_entry.id   AF-A0A7S0GHX8-F1
#
_cell.length_a   1.000
_cell.length_b   1.000
_cell.length_c   1.000
_cell.angle_alpha   90.00
_cell.angle_beta   90.00
_cell.angle_gamma   90.00
#
_symmetry.space_group_name_H-M   'P 1'
#
loop_
_entity.id
_entity.type
_entity.pdbx_description
1 polymer ?
#
loop_
_entity_poly.entity_id
_entity_poly.type
_entity_poly.pdbx_seq_one_letter_code
_entity_poly.pdbx_strand_id
1 'polypeptide(L)'
;DGDSDTGLCVIKNLGKTNPRVTMTTKHGSNAAWLCERLYDKYRYGISDLPNGLNYTSLSIAEIRTNLVNREVFLLLGTGDNSRVASPAPDTSCEADTQGLYRYERGTNYRDSIKAFDCSARTTVTAVPNVGHDHHDMFISPQGIMLLFIG
;
A
#
# COMPACT_ATOMS: atom_id res chain seq x y z
N ASP A 1 -1.91 9.46 -21.17
CA ASP A 1 -0.97 8.34 -20.93
C ASP A 1 -1.54 7.43 -19.86
N GLY A 2 -2.31 6.44 -20.27
CA GLY A 2 -2.99 5.52 -19.37
C GLY A 2 -2.96 4.13 -19.97
N ASP A 3 -1.96 3.32 -19.60
CA ASP A 3 -1.94 1.89 -19.90
C ASP A 3 -0.89 1.11 -19.07
N SER A 4 -0.76 1.41 -17.76
CA SER A 4 0.05 0.57 -16.85
C SER A 4 -0.78 -0.38 -15.99
N ASP A 5 -2.08 -0.10 -15.82
CA ASP A 5 -2.97 -0.84 -14.91
C ASP A 5 -3.52 -2.14 -15.52
N THR A 6 -3.57 -2.26 -16.85
CA THR A 6 -4.04 -3.45 -17.57
C THR A 6 -3.04 -4.60 -17.45
N GLY A 7 -1.73 -4.32 -17.52
CA GLY A 7 -0.67 -5.33 -17.51
C GLY A 7 -0.61 -6.18 -16.24
N LEU A 8 -0.75 -5.57 -15.05
CA LEU A 8 -0.66 -6.29 -13.77
C LEU A 8 -1.76 -7.34 -13.61
N CYS A 9 -2.97 -7.02 -14.08
CA CYS A 9 -4.14 -7.91 -14.03
C CYS A 9 -4.14 -8.95 -15.16
N VAL A 10 -3.61 -8.60 -16.33
CA VAL A 10 -3.47 -9.53 -17.47
C VAL A 10 -2.47 -10.66 -17.16
N ILE A 11 -1.37 -10.38 -16.45
CA ILE A 11 -0.36 -11.38 -16.08
C ILE A 11 -0.92 -12.46 -15.14
N LYS A 12 -1.84 -12.11 -14.22
CA LYS A 12 -2.46 -13.09 -13.30
C LYS A 12 -3.48 -14.02 -13.95
N ASN A 13 -4.17 -13.57 -15.01
CA ASN A 13 -5.11 -14.42 -15.74
C ASN A 13 -4.40 -15.55 -16.52
N LEU A 14 -3.07 -15.48 -16.68
CA LEU A 14 -2.27 -16.48 -17.40
C LEU A 14 -1.55 -17.50 -16.49
N GLY A 15 -1.68 -17.43 -15.17
CA GLY A 15 -1.01 -18.39 -14.30
C GLY A 15 -1.39 -18.30 -12.83
N LYS A 16 -1.84 -19.42 -12.27
CA LYS A 16 -2.11 -19.64 -10.83
C LYS A 16 -0.83 -19.65 -10.00
N THR A 17 -0.07 -18.57 -10.03
CA THR A 17 1.01 -18.33 -9.07
C THR A 17 0.72 -17.00 -8.40
N ASN A 18 0.39 -17.07 -7.12
CA ASN A 18 0.31 -15.92 -6.24
C ASN A 18 1.64 -15.15 -6.40
N PRO A 19 1.66 -13.96 -7.01
CA PRO A 19 2.90 -13.25 -7.16
C PRO A 19 3.32 -12.91 -5.74
N ARG A 20 4.40 -13.55 -5.29
CA ARG A 20 5.32 -12.91 -4.38
C ARG A 20 5.59 -11.56 -5.01
N VAL A 21 4.91 -10.52 -4.53
CA VAL A 21 5.47 -9.17 -4.57
C VAL A 21 6.90 -9.40 -4.13
N THR A 22 7.85 -9.15 -5.03
CA THR A 22 9.24 -9.56 -4.81
C THR A 22 9.71 -8.70 -3.65
N MET A 23 9.66 -9.27 -2.44
CA MET A 23 9.91 -8.52 -1.22
C MET A 23 11.38 -8.15 -1.22
N THR A 24 11.67 -6.87 -1.43
CA THR A 24 13.01 -6.28 -1.33
C THR A 24 13.40 -6.18 0.14
N THR A 25 13.48 -7.30 0.86
CA THR A 25 13.93 -7.27 2.24
C THR A 25 15.42 -6.99 2.25
N LYS A 26 15.83 -5.81 2.73
CA LYS A 26 17.23 -5.47 3.07
C LYS A 26 17.79 -6.33 4.20
N HIS A 27 16.94 -7.10 4.85
CA HIS A 27 17.30 -7.99 5.95
C HIS A 27 17.84 -9.33 5.38
N GLY A 28 18.82 -9.93 6.05
CA GLY A 28 19.40 -11.22 5.63
C GLY A 28 18.35 -12.33 5.50
N SER A 29 18.66 -13.42 4.79
CA SER A 29 17.71 -14.48 4.42
C SER A 29 16.91 -15.08 5.59
N ASN A 30 17.54 -15.29 6.75
CA ASN A 30 16.84 -15.77 7.96
C ASN A 30 15.87 -14.74 8.54
N ALA A 31 16.19 -13.46 8.40
CA ALA A 31 15.30 -12.38 8.79
C ALA A 31 14.13 -12.28 7.79
N ALA A 32 14.36 -12.36 6.48
CA ALA A 32 13.30 -12.30 5.46
C ALA A 32 12.12 -13.25 5.76
N TRP A 33 12.40 -14.49 6.19
CA TRP A 33 11.36 -15.45 6.59
C TRP A 33 10.59 -15.06 7.86
N LEU A 34 11.23 -14.38 8.82
CA LEU A 34 10.54 -13.83 9.99
C LEU A 34 9.64 -12.66 9.59
N CYS A 35 10.08 -11.84 8.63
CA CYS A 35 9.32 -10.67 8.16
C CYS A 35 8.08 -11.10 7.39
N GLU A 36 8.21 -12.17 6.59
CA GLU A 36 7.08 -12.87 5.95
C GLU A 36 6.07 -13.44 6.97
N ARG A 37 6.41 -13.61 8.25
CA ARG A 37 5.43 -14.04 9.28
C ARG A 37 4.83 -12.89 10.08
N LEU A 38 5.49 -11.74 10.10
CA LEU A 38 5.06 -10.57 10.85
C LEU A 38 4.28 -9.57 9.99
N TYR A 39 4.43 -9.59 8.66
CA TYR A 39 3.72 -8.66 7.77
C TYR A 39 2.20 -8.80 7.83
N ASP A 40 1.67 -10.00 8.08
CA ASP A 40 0.22 -10.20 8.15
C ASP A 40 -0.35 -9.83 9.53
N LYS A 41 0.47 -9.46 10.51
CA LYS A 41 -0.01 -9.06 11.84
C LYS A 41 -0.57 -7.65 11.84
N TYR A 42 -1.46 -7.38 12.79
CA TYR A 42 -2.02 -6.06 13.03
C TYR A 42 -0.95 -4.96 13.02
N ARG A 43 -1.31 -3.82 12.41
CA ARG A 43 -0.47 -2.72 11.89
C ARG A 43 -0.13 -2.84 10.40
N TYR A 44 0.05 -4.05 9.88
CA TYR A 44 0.48 -4.28 8.50
C TYR A 44 -0.44 -5.23 7.71
N GLY A 45 -1.12 -6.15 8.39
CA GLY A 45 -2.06 -7.09 7.80
C GLY A 45 -3.29 -7.33 8.66
N ILE A 46 -3.91 -8.50 8.48
CA ILE A 46 -5.28 -8.78 8.97
C ILE A 46 -5.34 -9.84 10.09
N SER A 47 -4.21 -10.46 10.43
CA SER A 47 -4.10 -11.35 11.60
C SER A 47 -3.87 -10.56 12.88
N ASP A 48 -4.15 -11.16 14.04
CA ASP A 48 -3.93 -10.58 15.37
C ASP A 48 -4.62 -9.20 15.57
N LEU A 49 -5.79 -8.97 14.98
CA LEU A 49 -6.55 -7.71 15.14
C LEU A 49 -6.89 -7.45 16.62
N PRO A 50 -6.68 -6.23 17.17
CA PRO A 50 -6.98 -5.92 18.56
C PRO A 50 -8.47 -5.96 18.81
N ASN A 51 -8.86 -6.58 19.92
CA ASN A 51 -10.25 -6.58 20.37
C ASN A 51 -10.77 -5.15 20.57
N GLY A 52 -12.03 -4.92 20.17
CA GLY A 52 -12.74 -3.68 20.46
C GLY A 52 -12.59 -2.57 19.41
N LEU A 53 -11.97 -2.85 18.25
CA LEU A 53 -12.03 -1.93 17.11
C LEU A 53 -13.31 -2.17 16.32
N ASN A 54 -13.90 -1.13 15.76
CA ASN A 54 -15.21 -1.22 15.08
C ASN A 54 -15.25 -2.25 13.93
N TYR A 55 -14.09 -2.62 13.37
CA TYR A 55 -13.96 -3.60 12.30
C TYR A 55 -13.61 -5.02 12.77
N THR A 56 -13.36 -5.25 14.07
CA THR A 56 -13.09 -6.62 14.57
C THR A 56 -14.34 -7.47 14.72
N SER A 57 -15.53 -6.88 14.56
CA SER A 57 -16.79 -7.61 14.42
C SER A 57 -17.02 -8.13 12.99
N LEU A 58 -16.26 -7.64 12.01
CA LEU A 58 -16.35 -8.10 10.63
C LEU A 58 -15.54 -9.38 10.44
N SER A 59 -16.07 -10.29 9.62
CA SER A 59 -15.30 -11.39 9.09
C SER A 59 -14.20 -10.90 8.14
N ILE A 60 -13.16 -11.71 7.96
CA ILE A 60 -12.10 -11.46 6.97
C ILE A 60 -12.66 -11.26 5.56
N ALA A 61 -13.72 -11.98 5.20
CA ALA A 61 -14.39 -11.84 3.90
C ALA A 61 -15.08 -10.49 3.74
N GLU A 62 -15.75 -10.00 4.80
CA GLU A 62 -16.36 -8.66 4.81
C GLU A 62 -15.30 -7.56 4.74
N ILE A 63 -14.19 -7.69 5.47
CA ILE A 63 -13.08 -6.73 5.40
C ILE A 63 -12.52 -6.66 3.98
N ARG A 64 -12.26 -7.81 3.34
CA ARG A 64 -11.79 -7.88 1.95
C ARG A 64 -12.80 -7.28 0.98
N THR A 65 -14.08 -7.60 1.13
CA THR A 65 -15.16 -7.05 0.30
C THR A 65 -15.23 -5.54 0.42
N ASN A 66 -15.12 -5.01 1.64
CA ASN A 66 -15.08 -3.57 1.89
C ASN A 66 -13.83 -2.92 1.27
N LEU A 67 -12.67 -3.58 1.36
CA LEU A 67 -11.41 -3.08 0.80
C LEU A 67 -11.46 -2.96 -0.73
N VAL A 68 -12.00 -3.96 -1.42
CA VAL A 68 -12.14 -3.95 -2.89
C VAL A 68 -13.16 -2.91 -3.33
N ASN A 69 -14.30 -2.86 -2.64
CA ASN A 69 -15.39 -2.00 -3.05
C ASN A 69 -15.22 -0.55 -2.63
N ARG A 70 -14.37 -0.20 -1.67
CA ARG A 70 -14.22 1.21 -1.26
C ARG A 70 -13.43 1.99 -2.30
N GLU A 71 -13.92 3.18 -2.62
CA GLU A 71 -13.15 4.15 -3.39
C GLU A 71 -12.13 4.82 -2.47
N VAL A 72 -10.85 4.53 -2.72
CA VAL A 72 -9.73 4.98 -1.90
C VAL A 72 -8.72 5.66 -2.81
N PHE A 73 -8.47 6.94 -2.54
CA PHE A 73 -7.45 7.72 -3.23
C PHE A 73 -6.20 7.83 -2.36
N LEU A 74 -5.11 7.21 -2.78
CA LEU A 74 -3.81 7.34 -2.13
C LEU A 74 -3.09 8.53 -2.75
N LEU A 75 -3.01 9.64 -2.02
CA LEU A 75 -2.23 10.80 -2.41
C LEU A 75 -0.78 10.62 -1.92
N LEU A 76 0.17 10.46 -2.85
CA LEU A 76 1.56 10.11 -2.53
C LEU A 76 2.55 11.13 -3.09
N GLY A 77 3.38 11.74 -2.23
CA GLY A 77 4.44 12.64 -2.66
C GLY A 77 5.62 11.88 -3.25
N THR A 78 6.07 12.22 -4.47
CA THR A 78 7.19 11.52 -5.14
C THR A 78 8.54 11.79 -4.45
N GLY A 79 8.60 12.81 -3.59
CA GLY A 79 9.75 13.13 -2.74
C GLY A 79 9.76 12.38 -1.39
N ASP A 80 8.70 11.66 -1.02
CA ASP A 80 8.66 10.82 0.19
C ASP A 80 9.34 9.45 -0.06
N ASN A 81 10.59 9.54 -0.50
CA ASN A 81 11.38 8.46 -1.07
C ASN A 81 12.68 8.18 -0.30
N SER A 82 12.79 8.69 0.93
CA SER A 82 13.98 8.58 1.76
C SER A 82 13.71 7.86 3.08
N ARG A 83 14.70 7.05 3.50
CA ARG A 83 14.71 6.38 4.82
C ARG A 83 15.26 7.25 5.95
N VAL A 84 15.96 8.32 5.62
CA VAL A 84 16.57 9.25 6.58
C VAL A 84 15.81 10.56 6.65
N ALA A 85 14.52 10.54 6.31
CA ALA A 85 13.62 11.68 6.41
C ALA A 85 13.26 11.99 7.88
N SER A 86 12.76 13.21 8.12
CA SER A 86 12.14 13.60 9.38
C SER A 86 10.66 13.89 9.13
N PRO A 87 9.72 13.18 9.78
CA PRO A 87 9.92 12.00 10.61
C PRO A 87 10.43 10.78 9.81
N ALA A 88 11.17 9.89 10.47
CA ALA A 88 11.66 8.67 9.86
C ALA A 88 10.51 7.70 9.57
N PRO A 89 10.53 6.97 8.43
CA PRO A 89 9.58 5.89 8.19
C PRO A 89 9.87 4.71 9.13
N ASP A 90 8.87 3.86 9.38
CA ASP A 90 9.10 2.61 10.12
C ASP A 90 10.06 1.72 9.32
N THR A 91 11.16 1.29 9.92
CA THR A 91 12.17 0.42 9.31
C THR A 91 12.17 -0.99 9.92
N SER A 92 11.10 -1.38 10.59
CA SER A 92 10.89 -2.76 11.01
C SER A 92 10.83 -3.65 9.79
N CYS A 93 11.16 -4.92 9.98
CA CYS A 93 11.34 -5.79 8.83
C CYS A 93 10.03 -6.05 8.09
N GLU A 94 8.94 -6.21 8.82
CA GLU A 94 7.60 -6.31 8.26
C GLU A 94 7.16 -5.03 7.52
N ALA A 95 7.60 -3.85 7.94
CA ALA A 95 7.37 -2.61 7.20
C ALA A 95 8.13 -2.60 5.86
N ASP A 96 9.36 -3.12 5.86
CA ASP A 96 10.21 -3.22 4.68
C ASP A 96 9.69 -4.23 3.65
N THR A 97 8.87 -5.21 4.06
CA THR A 97 8.17 -6.08 3.10
C THR A 97 7.16 -5.33 2.23
N GLN A 98 6.71 -4.16 2.66
CA GLN A 98 5.79 -3.31 1.91
C GLN A 98 6.51 -2.32 0.98
N GLY A 99 7.82 -2.13 1.16
CA GLY A 99 8.61 -1.12 0.44
C GLY A 99 9.56 -0.36 1.36
N LEU A 100 10.61 0.22 0.79
CA LEU A 100 11.69 0.81 1.56
C LEU A 100 11.39 2.21 2.09
N TYR A 101 10.48 2.94 1.44
CA TYR A 101 10.07 4.31 1.78
C TYR A 101 8.58 4.49 1.48
N ARG A 102 7.98 5.59 1.96
CA ARG A 102 6.51 5.73 1.98
C ARG A 102 5.89 5.78 0.59
N TYR A 103 6.53 6.43 -0.37
CA TYR A 103 6.07 6.45 -1.76
C TYR A 103 5.99 5.04 -2.37
N GLU A 104 7.02 4.21 -2.18
CA GLU A 104 7.02 2.81 -2.63
C GLU A 104 5.95 1.99 -1.90
N ARG A 105 5.81 2.15 -0.59
CA ARG A 105 4.78 1.45 0.20
C ARG A 105 3.36 1.72 -0.30
N GLY A 106 3.02 2.98 -0.55
CA GLY A 106 1.70 3.34 -1.07
C GLY A 106 1.44 2.74 -2.46
N THR A 107 2.45 2.75 -3.32
CA THR A 107 2.37 2.17 -4.67
C THR A 107 2.19 0.64 -4.60
N ASN A 108 3.03 -0.04 -3.81
CA ASN A 108 2.95 -1.48 -3.58
C ASN A 108 1.64 -1.89 -2.93
N TYR A 109 1.08 -1.08 -2.02
CA TYR A 109 -0.21 -1.34 -1.41
C TYR A 109 -1.33 -1.34 -2.47
N ARG A 110 -1.39 -0.33 -3.34
CA ARG A 110 -2.34 -0.30 -4.47
C ARG A 110 -2.18 -1.53 -5.36
N ASP A 111 -0.95 -1.84 -5.76
CA ASP A 111 -0.65 -2.98 -6.63
C ASP A 111 -1.04 -4.31 -5.97
N SER A 112 -0.82 -4.45 -4.65
CA SER A 112 -1.19 -5.65 -3.89
C SER A 112 -2.71 -5.87 -3.86
N ILE A 113 -3.50 -4.80 -3.72
CA ILE A 113 -4.96 -4.89 -3.73
C ILE A 113 -5.46 -5.21 -5.12
N LYS A 114 -4.94 -4.55 -6.17
CA LYS A 114 -5.28 -4.86 -7.57
C LYS A 114 -4.90 -6.29 -7.95
N ALA A 115 -3.77 -6.77 -7.44
CA ALA A 115 -3.35 -8.16 -7.58
C ALA A 115 -4.32 -9.11 -6.83
N PHE A 116 -4.83 -8.73 -5.67
CA PHE A 116 -5.82 -9.50 -4.94
C PHE A 116 -7.17 -9.54 -5.66
N ASP A 117 -7.66 -8.40 -6.14
CA ASP A 117 -8.88 -8.26 -6.93
C ASP A 117 -8.76 -7.08 -7.91
N CYS A 118 -8.82 -7.38 -9.20
CA CYS A 118 -8.65 -6.39 -10.26
C CYS A 118 -9.77 -5.33 -10.30
N SER A 119 -10.94 -5.65 -9.74
CA SER A 119 -12.06 -4.71 -9.63
C SER A 119 -11.87 -3.67 -8.51
N ALA A 120 -10.85 -3.81 -7.68
CA ALA A 120 -10.62 -2.90 -6.56
C ALA A 120 -10.52 -1.45 -7.00
N ARG A 121 -11.15 -0.54 -6.25
CA ARG A 121 -11.27 0.87 -6.62
C ARG A 121 -10.20 1.78 -5.99
N THR A 122 -9.17 1.18 -5.40
CA THR A 122 -8.01 1.92 -4.87
C THR A 122 -7.15 2.47 -6.01
N THR A 123 -6.85 3.77 -5.97
CA THR A 123 -6.02 4.48 -6.95
C THR A 123 -4.86 5.21 -6.26
N VAL A 124 -3.81 5.51 -7.03
CA VAL A 124 -2.69 6.35 -6.59
C VAL A 124 -2.71 7.64 -7.40
N THR A 125 -2.61 8.76 -6.70
CA THR A 125 -2.34 10.07 -7.31
C THR A 125 -1.00 10.58 -6.77
N ALA A 126 -0.02 10.69 -7.66
CA ALA A 126 1.31 11.16 -7.31
C ALA A 126 1.37 12.70 -7.27
N VAL A 127 1.99 13.25 -6.23
CA VAL A 127 2.27 14.69 -6.08
C VAL A 127 3.76 14.93 -6.37
N PRO A 128 4.11 15.57 -7.48
CA PRO A 128 5.51 15.74 -7.87
C PRO A 128 6.32 16.52 -6.85
N ASN A 129 7.51 16.02 -6.52
CA ASN A 129 8.54 16.64 -5.69
C ASN A 129 8.16 16.93 -4.22
N VAL A 130 6.98 16.53 -3.76
CA VAL A 130 6.56 16.71 -2.37
C VAL A 130 7.03 15.55 -1.50
N GLY A 131 7.59 15.85 -0.34
CA GLY A 131 8.05 14.89 0.66
C GLY A 131 6.96 14.51 1.67
N HIS A 132 7.38 14.24 2.91
CA HIS A 132 6.46 13.96 4.02
C HIS A 132 5.88 15.26 4.63
N ASP A 133 5.25 16.09 3.80
CA ASP A 133 4.71 17.39 4.19
C ASP A 133 3.19 17.45 3.97
N HIS A 134 2.43 17.54 5.06
CA HIS A 134 0.97 17.55 4.97
C HIS A 134 0.44 18.82 4.29
N HIS A 135 1.09 19.96 4.48
CA HIS A 135 0.65 21.23 3.91
C HIS A 135 0.76 21.16 2.39
N ASP A 136 1.95 20.88 1.87
CA ASP A 136 2.22 20.80 0.44
C ASP A 136 1.37 19.71 -0.25
N MET A 137 1.12 18.60 0.43
CA MET A 137 0.23 17.55 -0.09
C MET A 137 -1.21 18.06 -0.24
N PHE A 138 -1.77 18.70 0.79
CA PHE A 138 -3.17 19.16 0.76
C PHE A 138 -3.40 20.36 -0.16
N ILE A 139 -2.44 21.27 -0.27
CA ILE A 139 -2.56 22.45 -1.15
C ILE A 139 -2.09 22.19 -2.60
N SER A 140 -1.52 21.02 -2.87
CA SER A 140 -1.15 20.65 -4.24
C SER A 140 -2.37 20.63 -5.18
N PRO A 141 -2.18 20.84 -6.48
CA PRO A 141 -3.26 20.70 -7.45
C PRO A 141 -3.97 19.34 -7.34
N GLN A 142 -3.22 18.27 -7.12
CA GLN A 142 -3.73 16.91 -6.94
C GLN A 142 -4.55 16.76 -5.65
N GLY A 143 -4.05 17.29 -4.54
CA GLY A 143 -4.73 17.25 -3.24
C GLY A 143 -6.05 18.02 -3.27
N ILE A 144 -6.04 19.25 -3.82
CA ILE A 144 -7.25 20.06 -3.98
C ILE A 144 -8.27 19.34 -4.87
N MET A 145 -7.82 18.79 -6.00
CA MET A 145 -8.69 18.07 -6.93
C MET A 145 -9.38 16.88 -6.23
N LEU A 146 -8.62 16.04 -5.52
CA LEU A 146 -9.18 14.86 -4.85
C LEU A 146 -10.06 15.17 -3.64
N LEU A 147 -9.83 16.28 -2.94
CA LEU A 147 -10.59 16.62 -1.74
C LEU A 147 -11.86 17.42 -2.00
N PHE A 148 -11.86 18.28 -3.03
CA PHE A 148 -12.90 19.30 -3.19
C PHE A 148 -13.58 19.32 -4.55
N ILE A 149 -13.00 18.66 -5.56
CA ILE A 149 -13.49 18.72 -6.95
C ILE A 149 -13.95 17.35 -7.45
N GLY A 150 -13.35 16.28 -6.93
CA GLY A 150 -13.64 14.88 -7.26
C GLY A 150 -14.94 14.34 -6.68
#